data_AF-A0A419DY91-F1
#
_entry.id   AF-A0A419DY91-F1
#
_cell.length_a   1.000
_cell.length_b   1.000
_cell.length_c   1.000
_cell.angle_alpha   90.00
_cell.angle_beta   90.00
_cell.angle_gamma   90.00
#
_symmetry.space_group_name_H-M   'P 1'
#
loop_
_entity.id
_entity.type
_entity.pdbx_description
1 polymer ?
#
loop_
_entity_poly.entity_id
_entity_poly.type
_entity_poly.pdbx_seq_one_letter_code
_entity_poly.pdbx_strand_id
1 'polypeptide(L)'
;VNPHWYTPTAYLLQGGGAVGQVIQNVPLDPAMIIEVAEVKAKRLTVGSESEPTGITLFDVATRQPVCLVVEGGQPRTFPGRCEDHHFAPPPLPVPPPPEPPPDIENGDVDQDEETDEPPPEEELLEENGNLEEDTAPDLEEHEDNALLEEKPGGEVETEVPAGADPSLPAGEVE
;
A
#
# COMPACT_ATOMS: atom_id res chain seq x y z
N VAL A 1 -11.98 -28.68 34.69
CA VAL A 1 -12.42 -28.04 33.44
C VAL A 1 -11.17 -27.48 32.80
N ASN A 2 -10.68 -28.12 31.74
CA ASN A 2 -9.40 -27.77 31.10
C ASN A 2 -9.70 -26.73 30.01
N PRO A 3 -9.17 -25.50 30.09
CA PRO A 3 -9.43 -24.49 29.08
C PRO A 3 -8.65 -24.88 27.83
N HIS A 4 -9.36 -25.39 26.84
CA HIS A 4 -8.88 -25.40 25.47
C HIS A 4 -8.58 -23.94 25.10
N TRP A 5 -7.30 -23.64 25.02
CA TRP A 5 -6.74 -22.50 24.33
C TRP A 5 -7.39 -22.44 22.96
N TYR A 6 -8.33 -21.53 22.82
CA TYR A 6 -8.78 -21.05 21.54
C TYR A 6 -7.59 -20.29 20.95
N THR A 7 -6.69 -21.00 20.27
CA THR A 7 -5.87 -20.33 19.26
C THR A 7 -6.87 -19.90 18.20
N PRO A 8 -7.10 -18.60 17.94
CA PRO A 8 -7.68 -18.24 16.66
C PRO A 8 -6.77 -18.94 15.66
N THR A 9 -7.35 -19.78 14.81
CA THR A 9 -6.66 -20.27 13.63
C THR A 9 -6.16 -19.01 12.94
N ALA A 10 -4.88 -18.69 13.14
CA ALA A 10 -4.16 -17.83 12.23
C ALA A 10 -4.39 -18.55 10.90
N TYR A 11 -5.30 -18.02 10.09
CA TYR A 11 -5.30 -18.31 8.68
C TYR A 11 -3.92 -17.86 8.24
N LEU A 12 -2.98 -18.80 8.27
CA LEU A 12 -1.72 -18.64 7.61
C LEU A 12 -2.14 -18.25 6.20
N LEU A 13 -1.87 -17.01 5.81
CA LEU A 13 -1.78 -16.62 4.42
C LEU A 13 -0.56 -17.31 3.78
N GLN A 14 -0.32 -18.58 4.15
CA GLN A 14 0.52 -19.51 3.43
C GLN A 14 -0.23 -19.91 2.17
N GLY A 15 -0.31 -18.96 1.23
CA GLY A 15 -0.29 -19.31 -0.17
C GLY A 15 1.07 -19.96 -0.44
N GLY A 16 1.15 -21.28 -0.22
CA GLY A 16 2.34 -22.05 -0.51
C GLY A 16 2.71 -21.87 -1.98
N GLY A 17 3.86 -21.24 -2.25
CA GLY A 17 4.71 -21.41 -3.43
C GLY A 17 4.10 -21.30 -4.84
N ALA A 18 2.83 -20.98 -4.99
CA ALA A 18 2.16 -20.93 -6.28
C ALA A 18 2.16 -19.49 -6.79
N VAL A 19 2.96 -19.25 -7.83
CA VAL A 19 2.90 -18.03 -8.65
C VAL A 19 1.45 -17.82 -9.08
N GLY A 20 0.84 -16.69 -8.70
CA GLY A 20 -0.54 -16.36 -9.09
C GLY A 20 -1.62 -16.52 -8.03
N GLN A 21 -1.28 -16.75 -6.76
CA GLN A 21 -2.27 -16.65 -5.67
C GLN A 21 -2.74 -15.19 -5.50
N VAL A 22 -3.95 -14.91 -5.98
CA VAL A 22 -4.68 -13.70 -5.61
C VAL A 22 -5.28 -13.96 -4.24
N ILE A 23 -4.72 -13.34 -3.20
CA ILE A 23 -5.40 -13.22 -1.91
C ILE A 23 -6.60 -12.30 -2.16
N GLN A 24 -7.75 -12.88 -2.51
CA GLN A 24 -8.95 -12.09 -2.76
C GLN A 24 -9.42 -11.52 -1.42
N ASN A 25 -9.28 -10.21 -1.27
CA ASN A 25 -9.87 -9.33 -0.26
C ASN A 25 -10.04 -10.00 1.11
N VAL A 26 -8.96 -10.10 1.89
CA VAL A 26 -9.08 -10.49 3.29
C VAL A 26 -9.46 -9.22 4.07
N PRO A 27 -10.70 -9.10 4.59
CA PRO A 27 -11.01 -8.03 5.52
C PRO A 27 -10.18 -8.26 6.77
N LEU A 28 -9.30 -7.31 7.06
CA LEU A 28 -8.50 -7.31 8.28
C LEU A 28 -9.31 -6.60 9.36
N ASP A 29 -9.22 -7.10 10.58
CA ASP A 29 -9.80 -6.41 11.74
C ASP A 29 -9.10 -5.04 11.88
N PRO A 30 -9.82 -3.91 12.02
CA PRO A 30 -9.22 -2.59 12.17
C PRO A 30 -8.31 -2.47 13.41
N ALA A 31 -8.42 -3.35 14.39
CA ALA A 31 -7.51 -3.42 15.55
C ALA A 31 -6.29 -4.33 15.33
N MET A 32 -6.19 -5.01 14.19
CA MET A 32 -5.08 -5.92 13.89
C MET A 32 -3.84 -5.16 13.45
N ILE A 33 -2.73 -5.40 14.14
CA ILE A 33 -1.40 -4.97 13.68
C ILE A 33 -0.81 -6.09 12.82
N ILE A 34 -0.37 -5.74 11.60
CA ILE A 34 0.30 -6.66 10.69
C ILE A 34 1.77 -6.29 10.62
N GLU A 35 2.63 -7.23 11.00
CA GLU A 35 4.07 -7.13 10.81
C GLU A 35 4.46 -7.96 9.59
N VAL A 36 5.04 -7.30 8.58
CA VAL A 36 5.51 -7.94 7.35
C VAL A 36 7.00 -7.70 7.22
N ALA A 37 7.77 -8.77 7.04
CA ALA A 37 9.23 -8.67 6.88
C ALA A 37 9.63 -8.01 5.55
N GLU A 38 8.91 -8.31 4.46
CA GLU A 38 9.17 -7.75 3.14
C GLU A 38 7.86 -7.57 2.36
N VAL A 39 7.67 -6.38 1.78
CA VAL A 39 6.54 -6.07 0.89
C VAL A 39 7.07 -5.84 -0.52
N LYS A 40 6.73 -6.73 -1.45
CA LYS A 40 7.01 -6.58 -2.89
C LYS A 40 5.68 -6.55 -3.64
N ALA A 41 5.35 -5.42 -4.26
CA ALA A 41 4.12 -5.24 -5.00
C ALA A 41 4.36 -4.53 -6.34
N LYS A 42 3.60 -4.91 -7.37
CA LYS A 42 3.57 -4.16 -8.65
C LYS A 42 2.88 -2.81 -8.48
N ARG A 43 1.89 -2.74 -7.58
CA ARG A 43 1.12 -1.54 -7.26
C ARG A 43 0.80 -1.56 -5.76
N LEU A 44 1.05 -0.44 -5.09
CA LEU A 44 0.72 -0.22 -3.68
C LEU A 44 -0.11 1.07 -3.61
N THR A 45 -1.34 0.97 -3.14
CA THR A 45 -2.21 2.12 -2.86
C THR A 45 -2.32 2.28 -1.36
N VAL A 46 -2.07 3.49 -0.87
CA VAL A 46 -2.14 3.84 0.56
C VAL A 46 -3.20 4.92 0.72
N GLY A 47 -4.25 4.62 1.49
CA GLY A 47 -5.42 5.50 1.67
C GLY A 47 -6.45 5.38 0.55
N SER A 48 -7.41 6.30 0.57
CA SER A 48 -8.48 6.42 -0.44
C SER A 48 -8.76 7.90 -0.74
N GLU A 49 -9.61 8.17 -1.73
CA GLU A 49 -10.04 9.53 -2.06
C GLU A 49 -10.83 10.18 -0.92
N SER A 50 -11.68 9.41 -0.24
CA SER A 50 -12.47 9.88 0.90
C SER A 50 -11.66 9.98 2.19
N GLU A 51 -10.62 9.16 2.33
CA GLU A 51 -9.77 9.09 3.51
C GLU A 51 -8.29 9.06 3.06
N PRO A 52 -7.74 10.23 2.67
CA PRO A 52 -6.32 10.33 2.33
C PRO A 52 -5.48 10.06 3.58
N THR A 53 -4.36 9.38 3.41
CA THR A 53 -3.47 9.01 4.52
C THR A 53 -2.00 9.04 4.11
N GLY A 54 -1.12 8.76 5.07
CA GLY A 54 0.33 8.78 4.91
C GLY A 54 1.01 7.48 5.30
N ILE A 55 2.32 7.45 5.09
CA ILE A 55 3.20 6.37 5.53
C ILE A 55 4.10 6.92 6.64
N THR A 56 4.08 6.29 7.82
CA THR A 56 5.04 6.61 8.88
C THR A 56 6.32 5.84 8.64
N LEU A 57 7.43 6.54 8.48
CA LEU A 57 8.78 5.99 8.35
C LEU A 57 9.57 6.33 9.62
N PHE A 58 10.47 5.44 10.04
CA PHE A 58 11.36 5.69 11.17
C PHE A 58 12.76 5.98 10.66
N ASP A 59 13.29 7.15 10.99
CA ASP A 59 14.67 7.50 10.65
C ASP A 59 15.65 6.61 11.43
N VAL A 60 16.56 5.96 10.71
CA VAL A 60 17.46 4.96 11.31
C VAL A 60 18.50 5.60 12.23
N ALA A 61 18.91 6.85 11.97
CA ALA A 61 19.94 7.53 12.73
C ALA A 61 19.40 8.11 14.06
N THR A 62 18.23 8.74 14.01
CA THR A 62 17.59 9.45 15.13
C THR A 62 16.55 8.62 15.86
N ARG A 63 16.07 7.53 15.24
CA ARG A 63 14.96 6.69 15.71
C ARG A 63 13.63 7.45 15.86
N GLN A 64 13.51 8.60 15.19
CA GLN A 64 12.31 9.42 15.22
C GLN A 64 11.37 9.07 14.06
N PRO A 65 10.04 9.10 14.29
CA PRO A 65 9.07 8.92 13.22
C PRO A 65 8.98 10.17 12.33
N VAL A 66 8.78 9.92 11.04
CA VAL A 66 8.53 10.92 10.00
C VAL A 66 7.30 10.45 9.21
N CYS A 67 6.30 11.30 9.11
CA CYS A 67 5.13 11.05 8.26
C CYS A 67 5.40 11.55 6.84
N LEU A 68 5.28 10.66 5.86
CA LEU A 68 5.32 10.98 4.43
C LEU A 68 3.90 10.99 3.86
N VAL A 69 3.52 12.08 3.20
CA VAL A 69 2.24 12.23 2.49
C VAL A 69 2.41 12.85 1.12
N VAL A 70 1.36 12.80 0.31
CA VAL A 70 1.29 13.52 -0.97
C VAL A 70 0.21 14.60 -0.89
N GLU A 71 0.59 15.85 -1.09
CA GLU A 71 -0.31 17.00 -1.06
C GLU A 71 -0.13 17.80 -2.36
N GLY A 72 -1.21 18.03 -3.11
CA GLY A 72 -1.14 18.72 -4.40
C GLY A 72 -0.24 18.02 -5.43
N GLY A 73 -0.17 16.68 -5.38
CA GLY A 73 0.69 15.88 -6.26
C GLY A 73 2.18 15.88 -5.90
N GLN A 74 2.57 16.49 -4.76
CA GLN A 74 3.96 16.55 -4.32
C GLN A 74 4.16 15.83 -2.98
N PRO A 75 5.26 15.09 -2.80
CA PRO A 75 5.58 14.48 -1.52
C PRO A 75 5.94 15.55 -0.49
N ARG A 76 5.37 15.45 0.70
CA ARG A 76 5.68 16.27 1.87
C ARG A 76 5.97 15.38 3.07
N THR A 77 6.90 15.82 3.90
CA THR A 77 7.29 15.13 5.13
C THR A 77 6.99 15.98 6.35
N PHE A 78 6.47 15.35 7.39
CA PHE A 78 6.16 15.97 8.67
C PHE A 78 6.84 15.18 9.80
N PRO A 79 7.38 15.84 10.84
CA PRO A 79 7.88 15.15 12.01
C PRO A 79 6.72 14.47 12.76
N GLY A 80 6.94 13.28 13.32
CA GLY A 80 5.91 12.52 14.05
C GLY A 80 5.31 11.36 13.25
N ARG A 81 4.29 10.70 13.83
CA ARG A 81 3.53 9.65 13.12
C ARG A 81 2.40 10.27 12.31
N CYS A 82 1.96 9.62 11.25
CA CYS A 82 0.86 10.13 10.43
C CYS A 82 -0.48 10.18 11.18
N GLU A 83 -0.69 9.31 12.17
CA GLU A 83 -1.88 9.31 13.03
C GLU A 83 -2.01 10.58 13.87
N ASP A 84 -0.90 11.26 14.14
CA ASP A 84 -0.87 12.51 14.89
C ASP A 84 -1.25 13.73 14.01
N HIS A 85 -1.30 13.54 12.69
CA HIS A 85 -1.61 14.59 11.71
C HIS A 85 -3.02 14.40 11.16
N HIS A 86 -3.85 15.44 11.31
CA HIS A 86 -5.17 15.46 10.69
C HIS A 86 -5.05 16.04 9.28
N PHE A 87 -5.08 15.17 8.26
CA PHE A 87 -5.20 15.61 6.87
C PHE A 87 -6.64 16.06 6.64
N ALA A 88 -6.84 17.35 6.35
CA ALA A 88 -8.16 17.87 6.06
C ALA A 88 -8.73 17.14 4.83
N PRO A 89 -9.99 16.69 4.87
CA PRO A 89 -10.64 16.18 3.67
C PRO A 89 -10.64 17.28 2.60
N PRO A 90 -10.67 16.91 1.30
CA PRO A 90 -10.78 17.87 0.22
C PRO A 90 -11.91 18.86 0.53
N PRO A 91 -11.71 20.17 0.27
CA PRO A 91 -12.80 21.12 0.42
C PRO A 91 -13.98 20.62 -0.41
N LEU A 92 -15.16 20.51 0.22
CA LEU A 92 -16.37 20.13 -0.49
C LEU A 92 -16.51 21.05 -1.71
N PRO A 93 -16.97 20.52 -2.86
CA PRO A 93 -17.19 21.35 -4.03
C PRO A 93 -18.07 22.52 -3.61
N VAL A 94 -17.55 23.73 -3.79
CA VAL A 94 -18.33 24.94 -3.55
C VAL A 94 -19.53 24.83 -4.48
N PRO A 95 -20.78 24.91 -3.96
CA PRO A 95 -21.95 24.87 -4.84
C PRO A 95 -21.76 25.93 -5.93
N PRO A 96 -22.15 25.64 -7.18
CA PRO A 96 -22.06 26.63 -8.24
C PRO A 96 -22.71 27.93 -7.75
N PRO A 97 -22.14 29.10 -8.08
CA PRO A 97 -22.80 30.37 -7.81
C PRO A 97 -24.25 30.27 -8.26
N PRO A 98 -25.21 30.80 -7.49
CA PRO A 98 -26.61 30.79 -7.93
C PRO A 98 -26.67 31.33 -9.35
N GLU A 99 -27.31 30.58 -10.26
CA GLU A 99 -27.49 31.01 -11.64
C GLU A 99 -28.04 32.44 -11.62
N PRO A 100 -27.50 33.34 -12.48
CA PRO A 100 -28.10 34.65 -12.62
C PRO A 100 -29.58 34.48 -12.93
N PRO A 101 -30.47 35.33 -12.36
CA PRO A 101 -31.88 35.26 -12.66
C PRO A 101 -32.08 35.29 -14.18
N PRO A 102 -33.07 34.54 -14.73
CA PRO A 102 -33.34 34.55 -16.15
C PRO A 102 -33.50 36.00 -16.58
N ASP A 103 -32.68 36.41 -17.57
CA ASP A 103 -32.87 37.68 -18.24
C ASP A 103 -34.29 37.64 -18.80
N ILE A 104 -35.18 38.49 -18.27
CA ILE A 104 -36.49 38.68 -18.86
C ILE A 104 -36.24 39.46 -20.14
N GLU A 105 -35.85 38.73 -21.17
CA GLU A 105 -35.76 39.21 -22.54
C GLU A 105 -37.18 39.69 -22.91
N ASN A 106 -37.35 41.01 -22.93
CA ASN A 106 -38.56 41.62 -23.45
C ASN A 106 -38.69 41.17 -24.90
N GLY A 107 -39.72 40.37 -25.17
CA GLY A 107 -39.94 39.77 -26.47
C GLY A 107 -40.08 40.78 -27.60
N ASP A 108 -39.27 40.57 -28.62
CA ASP A 108 -39.52 40.92 -30.02
C ASP A 108 -39.27 39.60 -30.79
N VAL A 109 -40.30 38.80 -31.08
CA VAL A 109 -41.04 38.81 -32.35
C VAL A 109 -40.16 38.37 -33.55
N ASP A 110 -40.42 37.13 -33.97
CA ASP A 110 -40.29 36.54 -35.33
C ASP A 110 -38.95 36.63 -36.10
N GLN A 111 -38.28 35.48 -36.26
CA GLN A 111 -38.22 34.83 -37.59
C GLN A 111 -37.59 33.43 -37.55
N ASP A 112 -38.33 32.49 -38.13
CA ASP A 112 -37.84 31.25 -38.72
C ASP A 112 -36.66 31.52 -39.67
N GLU A 113 -35.56 30.78 -39.53
CA GLU A 113 -34.82 30.29 -40.70
C GLU A 113 -34.15 28.95 -40.35
N GLU A 114 -34.80 27.89 -40.81
CA GLU A 114 -34.31 26.53 -40.93
C GLU A 114 -33.06 26.54 -41.83
N THR A 115 -31.88 26.26 -41.27
CA THR A 115 -30.69 25.91 -42.06
C THR A 115 -30.19 24.54 -41.63
N ASP A 116 -30.48 23.58 -42.51
CA ASP A 116 -29.99 22.21 -42.55
C ASP A 116 -28.47 22.24 -42.77
N GLU A 117 -27.69 21.89 -41.74
CA GLU A 117 -26.23 21.75 -41.84
C GLU A 117 -25.87 20.26 -41.70
N PRO A 118 -25.36 19.59 -42.75
CA PRO A 118 -24.94 18.20 -42.65
C PRO A 118 -23.66 18.08 -41.82
N PRO A 119 -23.50 16.97 -41.06
CA PRO A 119 -22.32 16.75 -40.24
C PRO A 119 -21.07 16.53 -41.12
N PRO A 120 -19.94 17.20 -40.85
CA PRO A 120 -18.66 16.78 -41.40
C PRO A 120 -18.22 15.47 -40.74
N GLU A 121 -18.12 14.43 -41.57
CA GLU A 121 -17.47 13.17 -41.26
C GLU A 121 -15.95 13.40 -41.22
N GLU A 122 -15.40 13.72 -40.05
CA GLU A 122 -13.94 13.76 -39.87
C GLU A 122 -13.41 12.42 -39.32
N GLU A 123 -12.93 11.66 -40.30
CA GLU A 123 -11.63 10.96 -40.35
C GLU A 123 -11.11 10.29 -39.07
N LEU A 124 -11.16 8.96 -39.16
CA LEU A 124 -10.30 7.99 -38.49
C LEU A 124 -8.81 8.39 -38.64
N LEU A 125 -8.19 8.86 -37.57
CA LEU A 125 -6.73 8.77 -37.43
C LEU A 125 -6.39 7.43 -36.79
N GLU A 126 -6.08 6.47 -37.67
CA GLU A 126 -5.31 5.27 -37.35
C GLU A 126 -3.87 5.67 -36.97
N GLU A 127 -3.61 5.93 -35.68
CA GLU A 127 -2.25 6.06 -35.19
C GLU A 127 -1.62 4.68 -35.03
N ASN A 128 -0.94 4.25 -36.10
CA ASN A 128 0.02 3.15 -36.09
C ASN A 128 1.23 3.52 -35.23
N GLY A 129 1.11 3.35 -33.91
CA GLY A 129 2.21 3.42 -32.96
C GLY A 129 3.05 2.15 -32.98
N ASN A 130 3.98 2.11 -33.93
CA ASN A 130 5.14 1.22 -33.98
C ASN A 130 5.96 1.37 -32.68
N LEU A 131 5.70 0.52 -31.67
CA LEU A 131 6.53 0.49 -30.48
C LEU A 131 7.73 -0.41 -30.76
N GLU A 132 8.85 0.26 -30.92
CA GLU A 132 10.17 -0.28 -31.20
C GLU A 132 10.58 -1.33 -30.15
N GLU A 133 11.21 -2.36 -30.70
CA GLU A 133 11.79 -3.53 -30.06
C GLU A 133 12.93 -3.09 -29.12
N ASP A 134 12.59 -2.84 -27.85
CA ASP A 134 13.60 -2.57 -26.83
C ASP A 134 14.38 -3.85 -26.54
N THR A 135 15.61 -3.80 -27.05
CA THR A 135 16.65 -4.80 -26.99
C THR A 135 16.96 -5.12 -25.53
N ALA A 136 16.77 -6.38 -25.14
CA ALA A 136 17.21 -6.87 -23.85
C ALA A 136 18.74 -6.68 -23.71
N PRO A 137 19.24 -6.14 -22.58
CA PRO A 137 20.66 -6.21 -22.31
C PRO A 137 21.06 -7.66 -22.05
N ASP A 138 21.97 -8.12 -22.90
CA ASP A 138 22.81 -9.31 -22.77
C ASP A 138 23.40 -9.36 -21.35
N LEU A 139 22.84 -10.22 -20.50
CA LEU A 139 23.41 -10.54 -19.20
C LEU A 139 24.53 -11.54 -19.45
N GLU A 140 25.73 -10.99 -19.71
CA GLU A 140 26.97 -11.74 -19.68
C GLU A 140 27.09 -12.48 -18.34
N GLU A 141 27.12 -13.81 -18.46
CA GLU A 141 27.43 -14.76 -17.41
C GLU A 141 28.85 -14.50 -16.91
N HIS A 142 28.98 -13.76 -15.81
CA HIS A 142 30.20 -13.83 -14.99
C HIS A 142 30.13 -15.05 -14.07
N GLU A 143 30.41 -16.21 -14.66
CA GLU A 143 30.85 -17.40 -13.94
C GLU A 143 32.33 -17.22 -13.58
N ASP A 144 32.61 -16.64 -12.40
CA ASP A 144 33.94 -16.74 -11.80
C ASP A 144 33.85 -16.84 -10.26
N ASN A 145 33.84 -18.09 -9.82
CA ASN A 145 34.89 -18.64 -8.95
C ASN A 145 35.08 -17.98 -7.56
N ALA A 146 34.50 -18.60 -6.53
CA ALA A 146 35.09 -18.63 -5.20
C ALA A 146 34.79 -19.96 -4.50
N LEU A 147 35.64 -20.94 -4.80
CA LEU A 147 35.86 -22.16 -4.05
C LEU A 147 36.26 -21.80 -2.61
N LEU A 148 35.31 -21.82 -1.66
CA LEU A 148 35.65 -21.82 -0.23
C LEU A 148 35.72 -23.26 0.24
N GLU A 149 36.96 -23.72 0.37
CA GLU A 149 37.34 -25.00 0.95
C GLU A 149 36.71 -25.18 2.35
N GLU A 150 36.04 -26.31 2.50
CA GLU A 150 35.58 -26.83 3.77
C GLU A 150 36.77 -27.11 4.69
N LYS A 151 36.76 -26.54 5.91
CA LYS A 151 37.65 -26.98 6.98
C LYS A 151 36.80 -27.64 8.08
N PRO A 152 36.92 -28.97 8.29
CA PRO A 152 36.31 -29.64 9.43
C PRO A 152 37.27 -29.54 10.63
N GLY A 153 36.73 -29.25 11.82
CA GLY A 153 37.48 -29.41 13.07
C GLY A 153 37.14 -28.36 14.12
N GLY A 154 36.30 -28.74 15.07
CA GLY A 154 35.95 -27.91 16.22
C GLY A 154 34.93 -28.58 17.11
N GLU A 155 35.28 -29.74 17.64
CA GLU A 155 34.59 -30.38 18.76
C GLU A 155 34.66 -29.42 19.96
N VAL A 156 33.54 -28.82 20.34
CA VAL A 156 33.42 -28.09 21.61
C VAL A 156 32.49 -28.91 22.50
N GLU A 157 33.10 -29.83 23.24
CA GLU A 157 32.53 -30.30 24.50
C GLU A 157 32.56 -29.14 25.48
N THR A 158 31.39 -28.68 25.95
CA THR A 158 31.32 -27.96 27.22
C THR A 158 29.98 -28.27 27.90
N GLU A 159 30.05 -29.33 28.69
CA GLU A 159 29.52 -29.45 30.05
C GLU A 159 28.13 -28.86 30.36
N VAL A 160 27.19 -29.79 30.53
CA VAL A 160 25.91 -29.63 31.22
C VAL A 160 26.17 -29.40 32.72
N PRO A 161 25.70 -28.29 33.34
CA PRO A 161 25.47 -28.28 34.77
C PRO A 161 24.10 -28.90 35.07
N ALA A 162 24.15 -30.09 35.65
CA ALA A 162 23.05 -30.67 36.42
C ALA A 162 22.96 -29.98 37.79
N GLY A 163 21.74 -29.58 38.18
CA GLY A 163 21.41 -29.11 39.54
C GLY A 163 20.21 -28.17 39.52
N ALA A 164 19.02 -28.69 39.82
CA ALA A 164 18.28 -28.46 41.09
C ALA A 164 17.69 -27.03 41.17
N ASP A 165 16.41 -26.75 41.36
CA ASP A 165 15.41 -27.37 42.24
C ASP A 165 14.03 -26.70 41.94
N PRO A 166 12.91 -27.42 41.75
CA PRO A 166 11.58 -26.83 41.62
C PRO A 166 10.92 -26.69 43.01
N SER A 167 11.23 -25.61 43.72
CA SER A 167 10.51 -25.25 44.95
C SER A 167 9.37 -24.28 44.64
N LEU A 168 8.17 -24.85 44.48
CA LEU A 168 6.87 -24.19 44.67
C LEU A 168 6.76 -23.65 46.11
N PRO A 169 6.03 -22.55 46.31
CA PRO A 169 5.05 -22.58 47.39
C PRO A 169 3.63 -22.35 46.87
N ALA A 170 2.75 -23.26 47.30
CA ALA A 170 1.31 -23.09 47.30
C ALA A 170 0.94 -21.87 48.15
N GLY A 171 0.12 -20.98 47.58
CA GLY A 171 -0.59 -19.94 48.29
C GLY A 171 -2.09 -20.16 48.14
N GLU A 172 -2.63 -21.02 49.01
CA GLU A 172 -4.04 -21.03 49.43
C GLU A 172 -4.12 -20.25 50.75
N VAL A 173 -4.80 -19.11 50.79
CA VAL A 173 -5.69 -18.55 51.84
C VAL A 173 -6.06 -17.14 51.35
N GLU A 174 -7.29 -16.62 51.39
CA GLU A 174 -8.54 -16.94 52.07
C GLU A 174 -9.70 -16.26 51.31
#